data_AF-A0A8H6RF23-F1
#
_entry.id   AF-A0A8H6RF23-F1
#
_cell.length_a   1.000
_cell.length_b   1.000
_cell.length_c   1.000
_cell.angle_alpha   90.00
_cell.angle_beta   90.00
_cell.angle_gamma   90.00
#
_symmetry.space_group_name_H-M   'P 1'
#
loop_
_entity.id
_entity.type
_entity.pdbx_description
1 polymer ?
#
loop_
_entity_poly.entity_id
_entity_poly.type
_entity_poly.pdbx_seq_one_letter_code
_entity_poly.pdbx_strand_id
1 'polypeptide(L)'
;MSTESKEPVNREPPLKELIEHFITPVNEGYDRNHSGYPQIDGESHRVVVDGAVSNNLSLSKVDLQSLPQHVVVCALQCAGNRRHTMRTKIKEVSGVDWFDGAVMNCKWKGPLLCDVLDKAGISLPDEDRESAHVAFASYEAECQDDSWYGASISLDRATSREAEVILALEMNNEPLTISHGFPVRVVTPGIAGARSVKWLNQITVQKKESQNHYQQRDYKVLPPEATDAESAEKYWDSTPAIMEMPVNSVIAWPETGSKVH
;
A
#
# COMPACT_ATOMS: atom_id res chain seq x y z
N MET A 1 2.58 22.22 -12.24
CA MET A 1 2.28 21.34 -13.38
C MET A 1 1.03 20.56 -13.02
N SER A 2 0.01 20.51 -13.87
CA SER A 2 -1.24 19.80 -13.58
C SER A 2 -0.93 18.34 -13.28
N THR A 3 -1.21 17.88 -12.06
CA THR A 3 -1.05 16.49 -11.62
C THR A 3 -2.19 15.60 -12.12
N GLU A 4 -2.84 15.97 -13.21
CA GLU A 4 -3.96 15.24 -13.79
C GLU A 4 -3.40 14.21 -14.77
N SER A 5 -3.47 12.93 -14.39
CA SER A 5 -3.16 11.81 -15.28
C SER A 5 -4.38 10.91 -15.34
N LYS A 6 -4.95 10.71 -16.53
CA LYS A 6 -6.05 9.74 -16.72
C LYS A 6 -5.52 8.30 -16.73
N GLU A 7 -4.29 8.11 -17.15
CA GLU A 7 -3.60 6.82 -17.16
C GLU A 7 -2.80 6.59 -15.87
N PRO A 8 -2.61 5.33 -15.45
CA PRO A 8 -1.84 5.01 -14.26
C PRO A 8 -0.35 5.30 -14.45
N VAL A 9 0.16 6.25 -13.66
CA VAL A 9 1.59 6.56 -13.62
C VAL A 9 2.31 5.48 -12.81
N ASN A 10 3.28 4.80 -13.42
CA ASN A 10 4.16 3.86 -12.73
C ASN A 10 5.61 4.19 -13.10
N ARG A 11 6.45 4.54 -12.12
CA ARG A 11 7.86 4.91 -12.33
C ARG A 11 8.69 4.62 -11.09
N GLU A 12 9.98 4.41 -11.30
CA GLU A 12 11.01 4.25 -10.25
C GLU A 12 12.16 5.22 -10.51
N PRO A 13 12.87 5.66 -9.46
CA PRO A 13 14.09 6.44 -9.62
C PRO A 13 15.26 5.60 -10.17
N PRO A 14 16.24 6.24 -10.82
CA PRO A 14 17.57 5.67 -11.00
C PRO A 14 18.15 5.21 -9.65
N LEU A 15 18.82 4.04 -9.63
CA LEU A 15 19.34 3.45 -8.39
C LEU A 15 20.33 4.34 -7.65
N LYS A 16 21.12 5.12 -8.38
CA LYS A 16 22.07 6.05 -7.79
C LYS A 16 21.35 7.13 -6.97
N GLU A 17 20.33 7.76 -7.55
CA GLU A 17 19.49 8.77 -6.88
C GLU A 17 18.75 8.14 -5.68
N LEU A 18 18.23 6.92 -5.84
CA LEU A 18 17.54 6.20 -4.77
C LEU A 18 18.39 6.01 -3.50
N ILE A 19 19.70 5.78 -3.66
CA ILE A 19 20.61 5.53 -2.52
C ILE A 19 21.32 6.79 -2.01
N GLU A 20 21.17 7.94 -2.67
CA GLU A 20 21.82 9.20 -2.26
C GLU A 20 21.34 9.68 -0.87
N HIS A 21 20.10 9.33 -0.51
CA HIS A 21 19.47 9.75 0.74
C HIS A 21 18.82 8.57 1.46
N PHE A 22 19.05 8.49 2.78
CA PHE A 22 18.35 7.51 3.62
C PHE A 22 16.82 7.73 3.62
N ILE A 23 16.38 8.98 3.55
CA ILE A 23 14.98 9.36 3.34
C ILE A 23 14.85 9.80 1.88
N THR A 24 14.13 9.02 1.08
CA THR A 24 13.91 9.28 -0.34
C THR A 24 13.15 10.60 -0.52
N PRO A 25 13.65 11.57 -1.31
CA PRO A 25 12.94 12.81 -1.57
C PRO A 25 11.57 12.57 -2.23
N VAL A 26 10.58 13.42 -1.91
CA VAL A 26 9.16 13.19 -2.27
C VAL A 26 8.94 13.00 -3.78
N ASN A 27 9.71 13.72 -4.61
CA ASN A 27 9.60 13.69 -6.07
C ASN A 27 10.51 12.65 -6.74
N GLU A 28 11.34 11.96 -5.96
CA GLU A 28 12.33 10.97 -6.40
C GLU A 28 11.96 9.56 -5.91
N GLY A 29 10.84 9.41 -5.20
CA GLY A 29 10.29 8.10 -4.86
C GLY A 29 9.66 7.39 -6.07
N TYR A 30 9.42 6.09 -5.93
CA TYR A 30 8.64 5.35 -6.91
C TYR A 30 7.14 5.71 -6.80
N ASP A 31 6.46 5.74 -7.94
CA ASP A 31 5.00 5.82 -8.00
C ASP A 31 4.46 4.49 -8.51
N ARG A 32 3.53 3.88 -7.77
CA ARG A 32 2.71 2.77 -8.29
C ARG A 32 1.24 3.14 -8.19
N ASN A 33 0.56 3.14 -9.34
CA ASN A 33 -0.87 3.40 -9.45
C ASN A 33 -1.53 2.34 -10.34
N HIS A 34 -2.71 1.85 -9.93
CA HIS A 34 -3.58 1.01 -10.76
C HIS A 34 -4.66 1.84 -11.48
N SER A 35 -4.70 3.14 -11.22
CA SER A 35 -5.66 4.09 -11.79
C SER A 35 -4.94 5.40 -12.11
N GLY A 36 -5.61 6.28 -12.86
CA GLY A 36 -5.19 7.68 -12.97
C GLY A 36 -5.21 8.41 -11.63
N TYR A 37 -4.68 9.64 -11.61
CA TYR A 37 -4.74 10.48 -10.42
C TYR A 37 -6.15 11.06 -10.25
N PRO A 38 -6.80 10.84 -9.09
CA PRO A 38 -8.12 11.39 -8.84
C PRO A 38 -8.05 12.90 -8.57
N GLN A 39 -9.17 13.59 -8.80
CA GLN A 39 -9.37 14.95 -8.35
C GLN A 39 -10.10 14.91 -7.00
N ILE A 40 -9.36 15.18 -5.92
CA ILE A 40 -9.88 15.12 -4.55
C ILE A 40 -9.86 16.51 -3.93
N ASP A 41 -11.01 16.94 -3.41
CA ASP A 41 -11.07 18.05 -2.48
C ASP A 41 -10.82 17.56 -1.05
N GLY A 42 -9.66 17.93 -0.51
CA GLY A 42 -9.23 17.50 0.82
C GLY A 42 -10.10 18.02 1.98
N GLU A 43 -10.90 19.07 1.77
CA GLU A 43 -11.81 19.60 2.80
C GLU A 43 -13.10 18.79 2.92
N SER A 44 -13.67 18.37 1.78
CA SER A 44 -14.87 17.52 1.74
C SER A 44 -14.57 16.02 1.88
N HIS A 45 -13.33 15.59 1.67
CA HIS A 45 -12.92 14.19 1.84
C HIS A 45 -13.25 13.63 3.22
N ARG A 46 -13.78 12.40 3.26
CA ARG A 46 -14.09 11.68 4.51
C ARG A 46 -13.53 10.26 4.47
N VAL A 47 -13.02 9.81 5.61
CA VAL A 47 -12.69 8.42 5.88
C VAL A 47 -13.80 7.82 6.73
N VAL A 48 -14.55 6.87 6.16
CA VAL A 48 -15.59 6.12 6.87
C VAL A 48 -14.95 4.95 7.61
N VAL A 49 -15.36 4.72 8.86
CA VAL A 49 -15.00 3.53 9.64
C VAL A 49 -16.28 2.77 9.98
N ASP A 50 -16.39 1.53 9.54
CA ASP A 50 -17.61 0.72 9.67
C ASP A 50 -17.34 -0.80 9.78
N GLY A 51 -18.39 -1.58 9.54
CA GLY A 51 -18.37 -3.05 9.66
C GLY A 51 -18.70 -3.50 11.08
N ALA A 52 -17.91 -4.41 11.62
CA ALA A 52 -18.05 -4.92 12.98
C ALA A 52 -17.46 -3.95 14.02
N VAL A 53 -18.06 -2.77 14.10
CA VAL A 53 -17.79 -1.74 15.11
C VAL A 53 -19.08 -1.31 15.81
N SER A 54 -18.99 -0.74 17.00
CA SER A 54 -20.14 -0.22 17.76
C SER A 54 -20.53 1.19 17.31
N ASN A 55 -19.58 1.98 16.82
CA ASN A 55 -19.79 3.35 16.38
C ASN A 55 -19.20 3.53 14.99
N ASN A 56 -20.06 3.68 13.98
CA ASN A 56 -19.61 4.09 12.66
C ASN A 56 -19.07 5.52 12.73
N LEU A 57 -17.89 5.74 12.16
CA LEU A 57 -17.24 7.05 12.12
C LEU A 57 -17.24 7.58 10.69
N SER A 58 -17.33 8.90 10.54
CA SER A 58 -17.03 9.61 9.30
C SER A 58 -16.07 10.74 9.65
N LEU A 59 -14.78 10.52 9.39
CA LEU A 59 -13.69 11.37 9.86
C LEU A 59 -13.23 12.28 8.72
N SER A 60 -13.26 13.59 8.94
CA SER A 60 -12.60 14.56 8.08
C SER A 60 -11.08 14.53 8.28
N LYS A 61 -10.34 15.18 7.38
CA LYS A 61 -8.91 15.43 7.58
C LYS A 61 -8.64 16.14 8.90
N VAL A 62 -9.48 17.11 9.29
CA VAL A 62 -9.34 17.85 10.56
C VAL A 62 -9.55 16.93 11.77
N ASP A 63 -10.52 16.02 11.70
CA ASP A 63 -10.73 15.03 12.77
C ASP A 63 -9.49 14.14 12.94
N LEU A 64 -8.90 13.67 11.84
CA LEU A 64 -7.68 12.87 11.86
C LEU A 64 -6.46 13.63 12.39
N GLN A 65 -6.35 14.93 12.09
CA GLN A 65 -5.31 15.81 12.63
C GLN A 65 -5.46 16.05 14.13
N SER A 66 -6.68 15.97 14.67
CA SER A 66 -6.97 16.20 16.09
C SER A 66 -6.58 15.02 17.00
N LEU A 67 -6.38 13.83 16.43
CA LEU A 67 -5.93 12.63 17.15
C LEU A 67 -4.42 12.72 17.48
N PRO A 68 -3.91 11.92 18.43
CA PRO A 68 -2.48 11.82 18.68
C PRO A 68 -1.69 11.49 17.41
N GLN A 69 -0.71 12.32 17.07
CA GLN A 69 0.06 12.18 15.83
C GLN A 69 1.34 11.37 16.10
N HIS A 70 1.61 10.40 15.23
CA HIS A 70 2.79 9.55 15.27
C HIS A 70 3.63 9.74 14.02
N VAL A 71 4.94 9.54 14.16
CA VAL A 71 5.89 9.60 13.07
C VAL A 71 6.52 8.23 12.92
N VAL A 72 6.43 7.66 11.72
CA VAL A 72 7.00 6.36 11.39
C VAL A 72 7.95 6.52 10.21
N VAL A 73 9.18 6.05 10.36
CA VAL A 73 10.13 5.97 9.24
C VAL A 73 10.10 4.53 8.73
N CYS A 74 9.60 4.33 7.52
CA CYS A 74 9.55 2.99 6.94
C CYS A 74 9.70 3.00 5.42
N ALA A 75 10.24 1.89 4.92
CA ALA A 75 10.29 1.61 3.50
C ALA A 75 8.95 1.08 3.01
N LEU A 76 8.46 1.62 1.90
CA LEU A 76 7.42 1.02 1.08
C LEU A 76 8.09 0.34 -0.11
N GLN A 77 7.90 -0.96 -0.24
CA GLN A 77 8.43 -1.75 -1.35
C GLN A 77 7.29 -2.34 -2.17
N CYS A 78 7.35 -2.20 -3.49
CA CYS A 78 6.44 -2.88 -4.39
C CYS A 78 6.74 -4.40 -4.42
N ALA A 79 5.70 -5.23 -4.36
CA ALA A 79 5.84 -6.68 -4.55
C ALA A 79 6.43 -7.04 -5.93
N GLY A 80 6.27 -6.16 -6.92
CA GLY A 80 6.83 -6.30 -8.25
C GLY A 80 8.29 -5.85 -8.39
N ASN A 81 8.94 -5.36 -7.33
CA ASN A 81 10.33 -4.90 -7.43
C ASN A 81 11.22 -6.00 -8.03
N ARG A 82 12.10 -5.64 -8.96
CA ARG A 82 13.03 -6.54 -9.68
C ARG A 82 12.38 -7.49 -10.69
N ARG A 83 11.14 -7.22 -11.12
CA ARG A 83 10.45 -8.04 -12.14
C ARG A 83 11.24 -8.16 -13.45
N HIS A 84 11.96 -7.12 -13.86
CA HIS A 84 12.80 -7.14 -15.06
C HIS A 84 13.86 -8.25 -15.01
N THR A 85 14.45 -8.50 -13.83
CA THR A 85 15.40 -9.60 -13.65
C THR A 85 14.71 -10.96 -13.84
N MET A 86 13.51 -11.14 -13.27
CA MET A 86 12.73 -12.37 -13.47
C MET A 86 12.40 -12.58 -14.95
N ARG A 87 11.92 -11.54 -15.62
CA ARG A 87 11.57 -11.53 -17.06
C ARG A 87 12.75 -11.97 -17.92
N THR A 88 13.93 -11.40 -17.69
CA THR A 88 15.10 -11.57 -18.58
C THR A 88 16.00 -12.76 -18.22
N LYS A 89 16.00 -13.21 -16.96
CA LYS A 89 16.91 -14.28 -16.49
C LYS A 89 16.22 -15.61 -16.19
N ILE A 90 14.90 -15.61 -15.98
CA ILE A 90 14.17 -16.80 -15.55
C ILE A 90 13.10 -17.18 -16.58
N LYS A 91 12.06 -16.35 -16.70
CA LYS A 91 10.96 -16.55 -17.66
C LYS A 91 10.18 -15.26 -17.88
N GLU A 92 9.57 -15.13 -19.05
CA GLU A 92 8.67 -14.02 -19.35
C GLU A 92 7.50 -13.98 -18.35
N VAL A 93 7.12 -12.79 -17.91
CA VAL A 93 6.04 -12.55 -16.92
C VAL A 93 5.21 -11.33 -17.26
N SER A 94 3.96 -11.29 -16.80
CA SER A 94 3.07 -10.14 -16.96
C SER A 94 3.26 -9.09 -15.86
N GLY A 95 2.96 -7.83 -16.17
CA GLY A 95 2.98 -6.69 -15.24
C GLY A 95 4.02 -5.63 -15.58
N VAL A 96 3.99 -4.51 -14.83
CA VAL A 96 4.92 -3.38 -14.99
C VAL A 96 6.36 -3.87 -14.87
N ASP A 97 7.21 -3.47 -15.82
CA ASP A 97 8.59 -3.93 -15.90
C ASP A 97 9.50 -3.14 -14.96
N TRP A 98 9.38 -3.43 -13.66
CA TRP A 98 10.22 -2.83 -12.62
C TRP A 98 11.64 -3.38 -12.68
N PHE A 99 12.61 -2.47 -12.69
CA PHE A 99 14.00 -2.72 -12.34
C PHE A 99 14.11 -2.82 -10.82
N ASP A 100 15.21 -2.34 -10.25
CA ASP A 100 15.55 -2.60 -8.85
C ASP A 100 15.13 -1.46 -7.89
N GLY A 101 14.48 -0.42 -8.39
CA GLY A 101 14.18 0.83 -7.69
C GLY A 101 12.72 1.00 -7.25
N ALA A 102 11.88 -0.04 -7.32
CA ALA A 102 10.48 0.03 -6.89
C ALA A 102 10.33 -0.04 -5.35
N VAL A 103 11.03 0.84 -4.66
CA VAL A 103 11.08 1.00 -3.20
C VAL A 103 11.37 2.47 -2.84
N MET A 104 10.86 2.95 -1.71
CA MET A 104 11.23 4.25 -1.14
C MET A 104 11.18 4.19 0.38
N ASN A 105 12.12 4.85 1.06
CA ASN A 105 12.14 4.96 2.52
C ASN A 105 11.76 6.38 2.93
N CYS A 106 10.69 6.54 3.68
CA CYS A 106 10.09 7.85 3.92
C CYS A 106 9.68 8.02 5.38
N LYS A 107 9.56 9.27 5.80
CA LYS A 107 8.99 9.65 7.10
C LYS A 107 7.51 9.93 6.92
N TRP A 108 6.66 9.11 7.49
CA TRP A 108 5.20 9.24 7.42
C TRP A 108 4.67 9.76 8.74
N LYS A 109 3.63 10.59 8.70
CA LYS A 109 3.01 11.11 9.92
C LYS A 109 1.49 11.17 9.83
N GLY A 110 0.84 10.73 10.90
CA GLY A 110 -0.61 10.66 11.05
C GLY A 110 -1.00 9.95 12.35
N PRO A 111 -2.30 9.82 12.66
CA PRO A 111 -2.74 9.02 13.79
C PRO A 111 -2.53 7.53 13.57
N LEU A 112 -2.33 6.79 14.67
CA LEU A 112 -2.31 5.32 14.64
C LEU A 112 -3.71 4.79 14.28
N LEU A 113 -3.74 3.74 13.47
CA LEU A 113 -4.98 3.04 13.11
C LEU A 113 -5.65 2.44 14.35
N CYS A 114 -4.87 1.89 15.28
CA CYS A 114 -5.41 1.31 16.51
C CYS A 114 -6.23 2.32 17.33
N ASP A 115 -5.80 3.58 17.41
CA ASP A 115 -6.53 4.63 18.15
C ASP A 115 -7.87 4.98 17.47
N VAL A 116 -7.91 4.93 16.13
CA VAL A 116 -9.14 5.13 15.36
C VAL A 116 -10.10 3.96 15.55
N LEU A 117 -9.58 2.72 15.55
CA LEU A 117 -10.37 1.51 15.79
C LEU A 117 -10.89 1.43 17.23
N ASP A 118 -10.10 1.85 18.21
CA ASP A 118 -10.51 1.96 19.62
C ASP A 118 -11.67 2.94 19.77
N LYS A 119 -11.61 4.09 19.06
CA LYS A 119 -12.71 5.08 19.04
C LYS A 119 -13.97 4.55 18.36
N ALA A 120 -13.84 3.72 17.32
CA ALA A 120 -14.97 3.06 16.66
C ALA A 120 -15.58 1.95 17.54
N GLY A 121 -14.74 1.27 18.33
CA GLY A 121 -15.11 0.18 19.24
C GLY A 121 -15.41 -1.11 18.49
N ILE A 122 -14.42 -1.97 18.27
CA ILE A 122 -14.59 -3.26 17.57
C ILE A 122 -15.63 -4.13 18.29
N SER A 123 -16.61 -4.64 17.55
CA SER A 123 -17.78 -5.37 18.06
C SER A 123 -17.82 -6.85 17.62
N LEU A 124 -16.67 -7.45 17.35
CA LEU A 124 -16.54 -8.87 17.01
C LEU A 124 -16.51 -9.77 18.26
N PRO A 125 -17.18 -10.94 18.24
CA PRO A 125 -16.96 -12.00 19.21
C PRO A 125 -15.49 -12.45 19.22
N ASP A 126 -14.96 -12.86 20.38
CA ASP A 126 -13.55 -13.24 20.51
C ASP A 126 -13.15 -14.40 19.59
N GLU A 127 -14.05 -15.36 19.37
CA GLU A 127 -13.86 -16.49 18.45
C GLU A 127 -13.69 -16.08 16.97
N ASP A 128 -14.19 -14.90 16.58
CA ASP A 128 -14.06 -14.37 15.22
C ASP A 128 -12.79 -13.51 15.05
N ARG A 129 -12.12 -13.10 16.14
CA ARG A 129 -11.05 -12.08 16.09
C ARG A 129 -9.77 -12.58 15.42
N GLU A 130 -9.46 -13.86 15.56
CA GLU A 130 -8.24 -14.46 14.98
C GLU A 130 -8.26 -14.43 13.45
N SER A 131 -9.41 -14.72 12.83
CA SER A 131 -9.58 -14.68 11.38
C SER A 131 -10.00 -13.32 10.84
N ALA A 132 -10.23 -12.34 11.72
CA ALA A 132 -10.74 -11.04 11.33
C ALA A 132 -9.66 -10.16 10.67
N HIS A 133 -10.14 -9.22 9.87
CA HIS A 133 -9.34 -8.29 9.11
C HIS A 133 -9.89 -6.88 9.21
N VAL A 134 -9.01 -5.91 8.93
CA VAL A 134 -9.38 -4.54 8.63
C VAL A 134 -9.13 -4.30 7.15
N ALA A 135 -10.20 -4.08 6.40
CA ALA A 135 -10.16 -3.77 4.98
C ALA A 135 -10.10 -2.27 4.76
N PHE A 136 -9.38 -1.88 3.70
CA PHE A 136 -9.17 -0.50 3.28
C PHE A 136 -9.62 -0.37 1.83
N ALA A 137 -10.37 0.69 1.53
CA ALA A 137 -10.88 0.95 0.19
C ALA A 137 -10.63 2.38 -0.26
N SER A 138 -10.33 2.53 -1.55
CA SER A 138 -10.34 3.79 -2.28
C SER A 138 -11.24 3.67 -3.50
N TYR A 139 -12.26 4.51 -3.56
CA TYR A 139 -13.26 4.60 -4.64
C TYR A 139 -13.03 5.81 -5.55
N GLU A 140 -11.90 6.50 -5.39
CA GLU A 140 -11.63 7.78 -6.06
C GLU A 140 -11.38 7.65 -7.56
N ALA A 141 -10.98 6.47 -8.03
CA ALA A 141 -10.74 6.21 -9.44
C ALA A 141 -10.91 4.72 -9.78
N GLU A 142 -11.41 4.44 -10.98
CA GLU A 142 -11.48 3.11 -11.56
C GLU A 142 -10.07 2.55 -11.79
N CYS A 143 -9.85 1.31 -11.38
CA CYS A 143 -8.56 0.63 -11.50
C CYS A 143 -8.55 -0.29 -12.73
N GLN A 144 -7.35 -0.70 -13.14
CA GLN A 144 -7.15 -1.56 -14.32
C GLN A 144 -7.94 -2.88 -14.27
N ASP A 145 -8.09 -3.48 -13.09
CA ASP A 145 -8.63 -4.84 -12.90
C ASP A 145 -9.83 -4.90 -11.95
N ASP A 146 -10.27 -3.74 -11.42
CA ASP A 146 -11.43 -3.61 -10.55
C ASP A 146 -11.94 -2.15 -10.57
N SER A 147 -13.18 -1.94 -10.17
CA SER A 147 -13.79 -0.60 -10.10
C SER A 147 -13.22 0.30 -9.01
N TRP A 148 -12.43 -0.25 -8.08
CA TRP A 148 -11.82 0.44 -6.95
C TRP A 148 -10.57 -0.30 -6.44
N TYR A 149 -9.71 0.38 -5.68
CA TYR A 149 -8.52 -0.24 -5.10
C TYR A 149 -8.77 -0.65 -3.64
N GLY A 150 -8.48 -1.91 -3.32
CA GLY A 150 -8.69 -2.44 -1.97
C GLY A 150 -7.59 -3.36 -1.49
N ALA A 151 -7.41 -3.38 -0.18
CA ALA A 151 -6.55 -4.35 0.50
C ALA A 151 -7.08 -4.60 1.91
N SER A 152 -6.49 -5.56 2.62
CA SER A 152 -6.74 -5.73 4.05
C SER A 152 -5.49 -6.20 4.78
N ILE A 153 -5.44 -5.94 6.09
CA ILE A 153 -4.48 -6.52 7.04
C ILE A 153 -5.24 -7.29 8.13
N SER A 154 -4.56 -8.19 8.85
CA SER A 154 -5.19 -8.88 9.99
C SER A 154 -5.64 -7.87 11.06
N LEU A 155 -6.72 -8.22 11.78
CA LEU A 155 -7.22 -7.40 12.87
C LEU A 155 -6.15 -7.19 13.94
N ASP A 156 -5.44 -8.26 14.32
CA ASP A 156 -4.33 -8.24 15.27
C ASP A 156 -3.30 -7.16 14.93
N ARG A 157 -2.81 -7.15 13.68
CA ARG A 157 -1.87 -6.12 13.21
C ARG A 157 -2.47 -4.72 13.24
N ALA A 158 -3.73 -4.57 12.84
CA ALA A 158 -4.40 -3.28 12.80
C ALA A 158 -4.60 -2.67 14.20
N THR A 159 -4.78 -3.51 15.22
CA THR A 159 -4.94 -3.10 16.62
C THR A 159 -3.62 -3.04 17.40
N SER A 160 -2.54 -3.57 16.85
CA SER A 160 -1.22 -3.52 17.49
C SER A 160 -0.58 -2.14 17.37
N ARG A 161 -0.24 -1.54 18.52
CA ARG A 161 0.57 -0.31 18.56
C ARG A 161 1.99 -0.53 18.02
N GLU A 162 2.57 -1.71 18.23
CA GLU A 162 3.93 -2.05 17.79
C GLU A 162 4.04 -2.21 16.28
N ALA A 163 2.93 -2.55 15.60
CA ALA A 163 2.89 -2.61 14.15
C ALA A 163 2.95 -1.22 13.49
N GLU A 164 2.76 -0.14 14.27
CA GLU A 164 2.86 1.25 13.85
C GLU A 164 2.06 1.58 12.56
N VAL A 165 0.91 0.92 12.38
CA VAL A 165 0.02 1.22 11.24
C VAL A 165 -0.60 2.59 11.45
N ILE A 166 -0.42 3.49 10.49
CA ILE A 166 -0.91 4.87 10.57
C ILE A 166 -1.80 5.24 9.39
N LEU A 167 -2.71 6.17 9.63
CA LEU A 167 -3.41 6.93 8.60
C LEU A 167 -2.60 8.18 8.30
N ALA A 168 -1.61 8.07 7.41
CA ALA A 168 -0.69 9.16 7.12
C ALA A 168 -1.40 10.33 6.42
N LEU A 169 -1.04 11.53 6.85
CA LEU A 169 -1.47 12.84 6.34
C LEU A 169 -0.29 13.64 5.74
N GLU A 170 0.92 13.32 6.20
CA GLU A 170 2.17 13.94 5.78
C GLU A 170 3.19 12.86 5.37
N MET A 171 4.05 13.23 4.42
CA MET A 171 5.22 12.48 3.96
C MET A 171 6.41 13.43 3.95
N ASN A 172 7.49 13.04 4.60
CA ASN A 172 8.74 13.82 4.72
C ASN A 172 8.52 15.24 5.28
N ASN A 173 7.62 15.38 6.26
CA ASN A 173 7.23 16.63 6.93
C ASN A 173 6.42 17.62 6.06
N GLU A 174 5.99 17.19 4.87
CA GLU A 174 5.11 17.96 4.00
C GLU A 174 3.76 17.23 3.90
N PRO A 175 2.65 17.94 3.61
CA PRO A 175 1.38 17.29 3.27
C PRO A 175 1.59 16.26 2.15
N LEU A 176 0.82 15.17 2.19
CA LEU A 176 0.82 14.21 1.09
C LEU A 176 0.56 14.91 -0.25
N THR A 177 1.25 14.46 -1.30
CA THR A 177 0.90 14.80 -2.68
C THR A 177 -0.23 13.90 -3.16
N ILE A 178 -0.92 14.28 -4.24
CA ILE A 178 -1.91 13.40 -4.89
C ILE A 178 -1.27 12.07 -5.28
N SER A 179 -0.05 12.06 -5.83
CA SER A 179 0.63 10.82 -6.22
C SER A 179 0.87 9.85 -5.05
N HIS A 180 1.05 10.39 -3.84
CA HIS A 180 1.31 9.64 -2.62
C HIS A 180 0.09 9.46 -1.72
N GLY A 181 -1.10 9.84 -2.18
CA GLY A 181 -2.36 9.50 -1.51
C GLY A 181 -3.02 10.64 -0.72
N PHE A 182 -2.75 11.91 -1.05
CA PHE A 182 -3.50 13.03 -0.50
C PHE A 182 -5.01 12.83 -0.60
N PRO A 183 -5.81 13.12 0.44
CA PRO A 183 -5.40 13.74 1.70
C PRO A 183 -4.97 12.74 2.78
N VAL A 184 -5.29 11.46 2.63
CA VAL A 184 -5.03 10.41 3.62
C VAL A 184 -4.68 9.10 2.91
N ARG A 185 -3.62 8.44 3.39
CA ARG A 185 -3.32 7.05 3.01
C ARG A 185 -3.15 6.17 4.24
N VAL A 186 -3.29 4.86 4.06
CA VAL A 186 -2.76 3.89 5.03
C VAL A 186 -1.26 3.72 4.76
N VAL A 187 -0.48 3.63 5.83
CA VAL A 187 0.90 3.16 5.82
C VAL A 187 1.01 1.98 6.75
N THR A 188 1.49 0.85 6.22
CA THR A 188 1.62 -0.43 6.91
C THR A 188 3.09 -0.85 6.97
N PRO A 189 3.86 -0.44 8.00
CA PRO A 189 5.29 -0.77 8.09
C PRO A 189 5.54 -2.28 8.03
N GLY A 190 6.64 -2.70 7.41
CA GLY A 190 7.11 -4.09 7.40
C GLY A 190 6.36 -5.07 6.48
N ILE A 191 5.34 -4.61 5.74
CA ILE A 191 4.62 -5.44 4.77
C ILE A 191 4.59 -4.78 3.38
N ALA A 192 4.18 -5.54 2.37
CA ALA A 192 4.14 -5.13 0.97
C ALA A 192 3.38 -3.80 0.79
N GLY A 193 3.94 -2.91 -0.04
CA GLY A 193 3.36 -1.59 -0.30
C GLY A 193 1.94 -1.62 -0.89
N ALA A 194 1.52 -2.75 -1.48
CA ALA A 194 0.16 -2.97 -1.94
C ALA A 194 -0.89 -2.85 -0.83
N ARG A 195 -0.53 -3.10 0.43
CA ARG A 195 -1.45 -3.01 1.59
C ARG A 195 -1.58 -1.58 2.15
N SER A 196 -0.72 -0.67 1.72
CA SER A 196 -0.74 0.74 2.08
C SER A 196 -1.65 1.53 1.11
N VAL A 197 -2.97 1.39 1.25
CA VAL A 197 -3.97 2.00 0.35
C VAL A 197 -3.85 3.53 0.34
N LYS A 198 -3.79 4.13 -0.85
CA LYS A 198 -3.79 5.57 -1.08
C LYS A 198 -5.22 6.09 -1.25
N TRP A 199 -5.43 7.39 -1.05
CA TRP A 199 -6.72 8.06 -1.25
C TRP A 199 -7.84 7.35 -0.48
N LEU A 200 -7.60 7.10 0.80
CA LEU A 200 -8.41 6.21 1.62
C LEU A 200 -9.82 6.78 1.82
N ASN A 201 -10.85 6.03 1.43
CA ASN A 201 -12.25 6.38 1.66
C ASN A 201 -12.87 5.61 2.83
N GLN A 202 -12.50 4.34 3.00
CA GLN A 202 -13.20 3.46 3.93
C GLN A 202 -12.26 2.49 4.63
N ILE A 203 -12.55 2.25 5.91
CA ILE A 203 -11.93 1.29 6.80
C ILE A 203 -13.04 0.39 7.34
N THR A 204 -13.03 -0.89 7.01
CA THR A 204 -14.09 -1.83 7.41
C THR A 204 -13.52 -2.95 8.27
N VAL A 205 -14.04 -3.11 9.49
CA VAL A 205 -13.72 -4.26 10.34
C VAL A 205 -14.61 -5.42 9.93
N GLN A 206 -14.01 -6.56 9.58
CA GLN A 206 -14.75 -7.69 9.00
C GLN A 206 -14.11 -9.05 9.34
N LYS A 207 -14.87 -10.13 9.21
CA LYS A 207 -14.46 -11.48 9.64
C LYS A 207 -13.45 -12.18 8.72
N LYS A 208 -13.20 -11.63 7.53
CA LYS A 208 -12.37 -12.24 6.48
C LYS A 208 -11.62 -11.15 5.71
N GLU A 209 -10.64 -11.54 4.92
CA GLU A 209 -9.92 -10.64 4.01
C GLU A 209 -10.83 -9.84 3.07
N SER A 210 -10.33 -8.69 2.62
CA SER A 210 -10.95 -7.90 1.55
C SER A 210 -11.19 -8.77 0.33
N GLN A 211 -12.38 -8.66 -0.26
CA GLN A 211 -12.75 -9.38 -1.48
C GLN A 211 -12.33 -8.65 -2.77
N ASN A 212 -11.65 -7.51 -2.65
CA ASN A 212 -11.14 -6.76 -3.79
C ASN A 212 -10.16 -7.60 -4.64
N HIS A 213 -10.17 -7.38 -5.95
CA HIS A 213 -9.29 -8.07 -6.89
C HIS A 213 -7.83 -8.07 -6.43
N TYR A 214 -7.30 -6.93 -5.98
CA TYR A 214 -5.89 -6.79 -5.59
C TYR A 214 -5.53 -7.49 -4.26
N GLN A 215 -6.51 -7.98 -3.50
CA GLN A 215 -6.26 -8.87 -2.35
C GLN A 215 -6.38 -10.34 -2.76
N GLN A 216 -7.37 -10.68 -3.58
CA GLN A 216 -7.75 -12.07 -3.85
C GLN A 216 -7.08 -12.67 -5.09
N ARG A 217 -6.85 -11.87 -6.13
CA ARG A 217 -6.44 -12.29 -7.48
C ARG A 217 -5.16 -11.62 -7.98
N ASP A 218 -4.48 -10.86 -7.13
CA ASP A 218 -3.14 -10.31 -7.36
C ASP A 218 -2.32 -10.37 -6.07
N TYR A 219 -1.04 -10.02 -6.14
CA TYR A 219 -0.11 -9.94 -5.00
C TYR A 219 -0.07 -11.24 -4.18
N LYS A 220 0.04 -12.38 -4.88
CA LYS A 220 0.27 -13.71 -4.30
C LYS A 220 1.48 -14.37 -4.98
N VAL A 221 2.26 -15.14 -4.22
CA VAL A 221 3.34 -15.96 -4.80
C VAL A 221 2.76 -17.31 -5.19
N LEU A 222 2.25 -17.39 -6.42
CA LEU A 222 1.69 -18.63 -6.96
C LEU A 222 2.79 -19.67 -7.20
N PRO A 223 2.43 -20.98 -7.15
CA PRO A 223 3.42 -22.04 -7.37
C PRO A 223 3.88 -22.08 -8.85
N PRO A 224 5.06 -22.68 -9.15
CA PRO A 224 5.64 -22.66 -10.49
C PRO A 224 4.76 -23.24 -11.60
N GLU A 225 3.83 -24.14 -11.26
CA GLU A 225 2.86 -24.75 -12.15
C GLU A 225 1.77 -23.76 -12.64
N ALA A 226 1.62 -22.61 -12.00
CA ALA A 226 0.79 -21.51 -12.49
C ALA A 226 1.58 -20.72 -13.55
N THR A 227 1.51 -21.17 -14.81
CA THR A 227 2.27 -20.61 -15.92
C THR A 227 1.55 -19.51 -16.68
N ASP A 228 0.23 -19.44 -16.54
CA ASP A 228 -0.68 -18.52 -17.21
C ASP A 228 -1.95 -18.31 -16.37
N ALA A 229 -2.87 -17.45 -16.84
CA ALA A 229 -4.09 -17.11 -16.10
C ALA A 229 -5.02 -18.32 -15.88
N GLU A 230 -5.10 -19.25 -16.84
CA GLU A 230 -5.98 -20.42 -16.75
C GLU A 230 -5.45 -21.42 -15.70
N SER A 231 -4.16 -21.76 -15.78
CA SER A 231 -3.50 -22.66 -14.81
C SER A 231 -3.40 -22.06 -13.41
N ALA A 232 -3.35 -20.73 -13.30
CA ALA A 232 -3.34 -19.99 -12.03
C ALA A 232 -4.66 -20.07 -11.26
N GLU A 233 -5.80 -20.23 -11.96
CA GLU A 233 -7.14 -20.03 -11.39
C GLU A 233 -7.39 -20.86 -10.12
N LYS A 234 -6.98 -22.13 -10.13
CA LYS A 234 -7.15 -23.07 -9.02
C LYS A 234 -6.29 -22.77 -7.78
N TYR A 235 -5.31 -21.86 -7.89
CA TYR A 235 -4.38 -21.55 -6.80
C TYR A 235 -4.73 -20.27 -6.04
N TRP A 236 -5.54 -19.37 -6.61
CA TRP A 236 -5.83 -18.07 -6.00
C TRP A 236 -6.43 -18.18 -4.60
N ASP A 237 -7.44 -19.05 -4.42
CA ASP A 237 -8.17 -19.17 -3.16
C ASP A 237 -7.37 -19.94 -2.08
N SER A 238 -6.34 -20.69 -2.47
CA SER A 238 -5.49 -21.48 -1.55
C SER A 238 -4.12 -20.86 -1.27
N THR A 239 -3.72 -19.87 -2.06
CA THR A 239 -2.46 -19.14 -1.84
C THR A 239 -2.73 -17.93 -0.94
N PRO A 240 -1.93 -17.69 0.11
CA PRO A 240 -2.08 -16.51 0.95
C PRO A 240 -1.71 -15.23 0.18
N ALA A 241 -2.37 -14.12 0.53
CA ALA A 241 -1.99 -12.80 0.05
C ALA A 241 -0.59 -12.43 0.59
N ILE A 242 0.24 -11.78 -0.24
CA ILE A 242 1.55 -11.28 0.21
C ILE A 242 1.31 -10.22 1.28
N MET A 243 1.89 -10.45 2.46
CA MET A 243 1.96 -9.51 3.57
C MET A 243 3.42 -9.14 3.77
N GLU A 244 4.15 -9.88 4.59
CA GLU A 244 5.59 -9.67 4.79
C GLU A 244 6.36 -9.91 3.49
N MET A 245 7.37 -9.06 3.27
CA MET A 245 8.27 -9.18 2.13
C MET A 245 9.52 -9.96 2.57
N PRO A 246 10.01 -10.93 1.76
CA PRO A 246 11.26 -11.62 2.07
C PRO A 246 12.44 -10.64 2.06
N VAL A 247 13.53 -11.02 2.72
CA VAL A 247 14.79 -10.26 2.69
C VAL A 247 15.20 -9.97 1.24
N ASN A 248 15.51 -8.71 0.95
CA ASN A 248 15.90 -8.25 -0.37
C ASN A 248 17.07 -7.27 -0.28
N SER A 249 17.95 -7.30 -1.29
CA SER A 249 19.06 -6.37 -1.44
C SER A 249 19.46 -6.26 -2.92
N VAL A 250 20.02 -5.11 -3.28
CA VAL A 250 20.46 -4.76 -4.64
C VAL A 250 21.80 -4.04 -4.53
N ILE A 251 22.72 -4.35 -5.44
CA ILE A 251 23.94 -3.54 -5.62
C ILE A 251 23.57 -2.36 -6.50
N ALA A 252 23.38 -1.19 -5.89
CA ALA A 252 23.00 0.04 -6.59
C ALA A 252 24.19 0.80 -7.18
N TRP A 253 25.40 0.61 -6.62
CA TRP A 253 26.63 1.24 -7.10
C TRP A 253 27.85 0.32 -6.88
N PRO A 254 28.79 0.22 -7.85
CA PRO A 254 28.76 0.85 -9.17
C PRO A 254 27.70 0.25 -10.10
N GLU A 255 27.25 1.03 -11.09
CA GLU A 255 26.26 0.57 -12.07
C GLU A 255 26.79 -0.62 -12.89
N THR A 256 25.89 -1.48 -13.36
CA THR A 256 26.26 -2.62 -14.23
C THR A 256 27.00 -2.12 -15.48
N GLY A 257 28.20 -2.65 -15.72
CA GLY A 257 29.05 -2.26 -16.84
C GLY A 257 30.03 -1.12 -16.53
N SER A 258 30.01 -0.56 -15.31
CA SER A 258 31.01 0.41 -14.87
C SER A 258 32.42 -0.16 -14.92
N LYS A 259 33.38 0.66 -15.35
CA LYS A 259 34.82 0.39 -15.22
C LYS A 259 35.33 1.12 -14.00
N VAL A 260 35.75 0.36 -13.00
CA VAL A 260 36.37 0.90 -11.78
C VAL A 260 37.89 0.85 -11.99
N HIS A 261 38.55 2.00 -11.85
CA HIS A 261 39.99 2.16 -12.01
C HIS A 261 40.67 2.27 -10.65
#